data_AF-A0A8S2U3Y6-F1
#
_entry.id   AF-A0A8S2U3Y6-F1
#
_cell.length_a   1.000
_cell.length_b   1.000
_cell.length_c   1.000
_cell.angle_alpha   90.00
_cell.angle_beta   90.00
_cell.angle_gamma   90.00
#
_symmetry.space_group_name_H-M   'P 1'
#
loop_
_entity.id
_entity.type
_entity.pdbx_description
1 polymer ?
#
loop_
_entity_poly.entity_id
_entity_poly.type
_entity_poly.pdbx_seq_one_letter_code
_entity_poly.pdbx_strand_id
1 'polypeptide(L)'
;MAAAATLRQVGAYFGRSLPRRAVLTVPSSDWKKLTKLTTFTNTDCVVLDLEDGVAETAKKLARENIFRYLNESATKINREICVRINAVSSNHINDDVKLLKDLSTSIDCLFVPKVDTVDEMKWLADRLG
;
A
#
# COMPACT_ATOMS: atom_id res chain seq x y z
N MET A 1 4.18 16.50 16.59
CA MET A 1 3.16 16.03 15.64
C MET A 1 2.97 14.54 15.89
N ALA A 2 1.76 14.10 16.21
CA ALA A 2 1.47 12.68 16.38
C ALA A 2 1.72 11.98 15.03
N ALA A 3 2.44 10.85 15.03
CA ALA A 3 2.56 10.02 13.85
C ALA A 3 1.14 9.64 13.42
N ALA A 4 0.69 10.14 12.28
CA ALA A 4 -0.53 9.62 11.67
C ALA A 4 -0.27 8.13 11.44
N ALA A 5 -1.09 7.25 12.03
CA ALA A 5 -0.88 5.82 11.88
C ALA A 5 -0.98 5.48 10.39
N THR A 6 0.17 5.15 9.78
CA THR A 6 0.30 4.75 8.38
C THR A 6 -0.66 3.61 8.05
N LEU A 7 -0.83 2.68 8.99
CA LEU A 7 -1.80 1.60 8.93
C LEU A 7 -3.03 1.97 9.75
N ARG A 8 -4.22 1.73 9.17
CA ARG A 8 -5.47 1.85 9.92
C ARG A 8 -5.45 0.84 11.06
N GLN A 9 -5.70 1.32 12.27
CA GLN A 9 -5.66 0.50 13.48
C GLN A 9 -6.70 -0.64 13.43
N VAL A 10 -6.31 -1.82 13.92
CA VAL A 10 -7.15 -3.05 13.90
C VAL A 10 -8.51 -2.80 14.56
N GLY A 11 -8.56 -1.98 15.62
CA GLY A 11 -9.80 -1.59 16.29
C GLY A 11 -10.84 -0.94 15.38
N ALA A 12 -10.42 -0.31 14.27
CA ALA A 12 -11.34 0.29 13.29
C ALA A 12 -12.19 -0.74 12.53
N TYR A 13 -11.84 -2.03 12.61
CA TYR A 13 -12.54 -3.12 11.91
C TYR A 13 -13.28 -4.07 12.85
N PHE A 14 -13.27 -3.82 14.16
CA PHE A 14 -13.94 -4.70 15.12
C PHE A 14 -15.45 -4.77 14.80
N GLY A 15 -15.97 -5.99 14.62
CA GLY A 15 -17.38 -6.21 14.25
C GLY A 15 -17.72 -5.98 12.77
N ARG A 16 -16.73 -5.69 11.90
CA ARG A 16 -16.93 -5.50 10.46
C ARG A 16 -16.33 -6.66 9.66
N SER A 17 -17.08 -7.20 8.70
CA SER A 17 -16.54 -8.17 7.74
C SER A 17 -15.68 -7.44 6.69
N LEU A 18 -14.43 -7.85 6.52
CA LEU A 18 -13.53 -7.42 5.45
C LEU A 18 -13.36 -8.57 4.45
N PRO A 19 -14.33 -8.79 3.53
CA PRO A 19 -14.16 -9.82 2.52
C PRO A 19 -12.94 -9.47 1.65
N ARG A 20 -12.15 -10.47 1.27
CA ARG A 20 -11.08 -10.33 0.27
C ARG A 20 -11.27 -11.36 -0.83
N ARG A 21 -12.49 -11.43 -1.38
CA ARG A 21 -12.87 -12.44 -2.39
C ARG A 21 -12.22 -12.14 -3.72
N ALA A 22 -12.02 -10.85 -4.01
CA ALA A 22 -11.27 -10.35 -5.15
C ALA A 22 -10.28 -9.28 -4.68
N VAL A 23 -9.00 -9.50 -5.01
CA VAL A 23 -7.88 -8.60 -4.71
C VAL A 23 -7.31 -8.11 -6.03
N LEU A 24 -7.65 -6.87 -6.42
CA LEU A 24 -7.18 -6.27 -7.67
C LEU A 24 -5.83 -5.59 -7.46
N THR A 25 -4.78 -6.16 -8.03
CA THR A 25 -3.44 -5.57 -7.98
C THR A 25 -3.23 -4.65 -9.18
N VAL A 26 -2.69 -3.46 -8.93
CA VAL A 26 -2.44 -2.44 -9.95
C VAL A 26 -1.00 -1.96 -9.88
N PRO A 27 -0.23 -2.06 -10.99
CA PRO A 27 1.08 -1.42 -11.10
C PRO A 27 0.99 0.08 -10.82
N SER A 28 1.63 0.55 -9.74
CA SER A 28 1.49 1.96 -9.34
C SER A 28 2.26 2.91 -10.25
N SER A 29 3.12 2.40 -11.14
CA SER A 29 3.73 3.19 -12.22
C SER A 29 2.72 3.59 -13.31
N ASP A 30 1.56 2.93 -13.42
CA ASP A 30 0.54 3.23 -14.42
C ASP A 30 -0.57 4.12 -13.85
N TRP A 31 -0.40 5.43 -14.03
CA TRP A 31 -1.37 6.44 -13.59
C TRP A 31 -2.77 6.25 -14.17
N LYS A 32 -2.89 5.76 -15.41
CA LYS A 32 -4.20 5.53 -16.04
C LYS A 32 -4.94 4.38 -15.36
N LYS A 33 -4.22 3.33 -14.93
CA LYS A 33 -4.84 2.24 -14.16
C LYS A 33 -5.22 2.67 -12.75
N LEU A 34 -4.37 3.45 -12.07
CA LEU A 34 -4.65 3.98 -10.73
C LEU A 34 -5.93 4.83 -10.70
N THR A 35 -6.04 5.81 -11.60
CA THR A 35 -7.22 6.69 -11.64
C THR A 35 -8.52 5.95 -11.94
N LYS A 36 -8.46 4.89 -12.77
CA LYS A 36 -9.60 4.02 -13.04
C LYS A 36 -10.07 3.23 -11.82
N LEU A 37 -9.26 3.04 -10.78
CA LEU A 37 -9.70 2.33 -9.57
C LEU A 37 -11.01 2.91 -9.03
N THR A 38 -11.18 4.23 -9.05
CA THR A 38 -12.42 4.91 -8.61
C THR A 38 -13.69 4.48 -9.36
N THR A 39 -13.57 3.92 -10.56
CA THR A 39 -14.71 3.46 -11.37
C THR A 39 -15.05 1.99 -11.19
N PHE A 40 -14.16 1.19 -10.58
CA PHE A 40 -14.45 -0.20 -10.27
C PHE A 40 -15.25 -0.27 -8.96
N THR A 41 -16.40 -0.94 -8.96
CA THR A 41 -17.23 -1.11 -7.75
C THR A 41 -17.27 -2.55 -7.26
N ASN A 42 -16.97 -3.52 -8.13
CA ASN A 42 -17.09 -4.95 -7.85
C ASN A 42 -15.74 -5.60 -7.48
N THR A 43 -15.05 -5.05 -6.50
CA THR A 43 -13.82 -5.63 -5.95
C THR A 43 -13.77 -5.33 -4.48
N ASP A 44 -13.33 -6.24 -3.64
CA ASP A 44 -13.31 -5.97 -2.21
C ASP A 44 -12.05 -5.21 -1.77
N CYS A 45 -10.91 -5.52 -2.41
CA CYS A 45 -9.60 -4.99 -2.06
C CYS A 45 -8.83 -4.55 -3.31
N VAL A 46 -8.16 -3.41 -3.23
CA VAL A 46 -7.22 -2.94 -4.25
C VAL A 46 -5.81 -2.88 -3.67
N VAL A 47 -4.83 -3.36 -4.42
CA VAL A 47 -3.42 -3.36 -4.02
C VAL A 47 -2.65 -2.45 -4.96
N LEU A 48 -2.13 -1.35 -4.41
CA LEU A 48 -1.21 -0.45 -5.08
C LEU A 48 0.18 -1.11 -5.05
N ASP A 49 0.64 -1.58 -6.20
CA ASP A 49 1.83 -2.40 -6.29
C ASP A 49 3.10 -1.57 -6.55
N LEU A 50 4.14 -1.81 -5.76
CA LEU A 50 5.50 -1.29 -5.96
C LEU A 50 6.49 -2.37 -6.38
N GLU A 51 6.09 -3.65 -6.40
CA GLU A 51 6.99 -4.79 -6.52
C GLU A 51 7.01 -5.38 -7.93
N ASP A 52 6.68 -6.66 -8.14
CA ASP A 52 6.89 -7.37 -9.41
C ASP A 52 6.02 -6.81 -10.55
N GLY A 53 4.92 -6.10 -10.26
CA GLY A 53 4.13 -5.40 -11.27
C GLY A 53 4.75 -4.09 -11.75
N VAL A 54 5.86 -3.63 -11.15
CA VAL A 54 6.53 -2.36 -11.47
C VAL A 54 7.95 -2.62 -11.95
N ALA A 55 8.27 -2.14 -13.15
CA ALA A 55 9.61 -2.18 -13.70
C ALA A 55 10.63 -1.46 -12.79
N GLU A 56 11.86 -1.95 -12.76
CA GLU A 56 12.94 -1.43 -11.91
C GLU A 56 13.17 0.08 -12.09
N THR A 57 13.19 0.56 -13.33
CA THR A 57 13.36 1.98 -13.66
C THR A 57 12.18 2.86 -13.26
N ALA A 58 11.02 2.26 -12.96
CA ALA A 58 9.78 2.94 -12.64
C ALA A 58 9.44 2.95 -11.14
N LYS A 59 10.28 2.36 -10.27
CA LYS A 59 10.02 2.26 -8.82
C LYS A 59 9.82 3.63 -8.17
N LYS A 60 10.65 4.62 -8.50
CA LYS A 60 10.53 6.00 -8.02
C LYS A 60 9.19 6.63 -8.43
N LEU A 61 8.86 6.54 -9.72
CA LEU A 61 7.58 7.06 -10.26
C LEU A 61 6.38 6.39 -9.60
N ALA A 62 6.45 5.09 -9.35
CA ALA A 62 5.38 4.34 -8.72
C ALA A 62 5.10 4.85 -7.29
N ARG A 63 6.13 5.15 -6.49
CA ARG A 63 5.98 5.75 -5.16
C ARG A 63 5.36 7.14 -5.22
N GLU A 64 5.84 7.99 -6.13
CA GLU A 64 5.29 9.34 -6.36
C GLU A 64 3.80 9.27 -6.73
N ASN A 65 3.43 8.32 -7.59
CA ASN A 65 2.04 8.08 -7.97
C ASN A 65 1.19 7.59 -6.81
N ILE A 66 1.67 6.67 -5.95
CA ILE A 66 0.93 6.25 -4.75
C ILE A 66 0.67 7.45 -3.84
N PHE A 67 1.72 8.22 -3.54
CA PHE A 67 1.60 9.40 -2.68
C PHE A 67 0.54 10.37 -3.20
N ARG A 68 0.62 10.70 -4.49
CA ARG A 68 -0.35 11.56 -5.17
C ARG A 68 -1.76 10.97 -5.15
N TYR A 69 -1.88 9.70 -5.54
CA TYR A 69 -3.17 9.02 -5.65
C TYR A 69 -3.91 8.96 -4.32
N LEU A 70 -3.22 8.61 -3.24
CA LEU A 70 -3.82 8.52 -1.92
C LEU A 70 -4.28 9.91 -1.43
N ASN A 71 -3.49 10.95 -1.64
CA ASN A 71 -3.88 12.32 -1.28
C ASN A 71 -5.07 12.86 -2.11
N GLU A 72 -5.18 12.50 -3.38
CA GLU A 72 -6.22 13.04 -4.28
C GLU A 72 -7.52 12.23 -4.32
N SER A 73 -7.44 10.91 -4.06
CA SER A 73 -8.51 9.96 -4.44
C SER A 73 -8.85 8.92 -3.38
N ALA A 74 -8.08 8.73 -2.31
CA ALA A 74 -8.35 7.65 -1.33
C ALA A 74 -9.75 7.75 -0.72
N THR A 75 -10.22 8.97 -0.42
CA THR A 75 -11.55 9.23 0.17
C THR A 75 -12.71 8.84 -0.76
N LYS A 76 -12.45 8.65 -2.05
CA LYS A 76 -13.46 8.27 -3.05
C LYS A 76 -13.60 6.75 -3.20
N ILE A 77 -12.73 5.97 -2.55
CA ILE A 77 -12.75 4.50 -2.62
C ILE A 77 -13.36 3.96 -1.33
N ASN A 78 -14.54 3.34 -1.45
CA ASN A 78 -15.20 2.66 -0.34
C ASN A 78 -14.83 1.16 -0.29
N ARG A 79 -13.53 0.84 -0.31
CA ARG A 79 -12.97 -0.52 -0.37
C ARG A 79 -11.64 -0.54 0.39
N GLU A 80 -11.14 -1.74 0.69
CA GLU A 80 -9.83 -1.91 1.29
C GLU A 80 -8.73 -1.43 0.32
N ILE A 81 -7.94 -0.44 0.74
CA ILE A 81 -6.77 0.04 0.01
C ILE A 81 -5.53 -0.53 0.66
N CYS A 82 -4.80 -1.33 -0.11
CA CYS A 82 -3.55 -1.94 0.32
C CYS A 82 -2.38 -1.39 -0.49
N VAL A 83 -1.18 -1.47 0.07
CA VAL A 83 0.07 -1.23 -0.65
C VAL A 83 0.90 -2.50 -0.59
N ARG A 84 1.39 -2.97 -1.74
CA ARG A 84 2.45 -3.99 -1.79
C ARG A 84 3.78 -3.31 -1.97
N ILE A 85 4.61 -3.39 -0.94
CA ILE A 85 5.98 -2.87 -0.95
C ILE A 85 6.92 -3.84 -1.65
N ASN A 86 8.14 -3.39 -1.95
CA ASN A 86 9.22 -4.28 -2.34
C ASN A 86 9.66 -5.17 -1.17
N ALA A 87 10.31 -6.30 -1.48
CA ALA A 87 10.83 -7.22 -0.46
C ALA A 87 11.79 -6.50 0.50
N VAL A 88 11.83 -6.94 1.77
CA VAL A 88 12.69 -6.36 2.81
C VAL A 88 14.17 -6.48 2.45
N SER A 89 14.55 -7.53 1.73
CA SER A 89 15.90 -7.76 1.22
C SER A 89 16.28 -6.91 -0.01
N SER A 90 15.33 -6.17 -0.60
CA SER A 90 15.57 -5.37 -1.81
C SER A 90 16.22 -4.01 -1.51
N ASN A 91 16.88 -3.42 -2.52
CA ASN A 91 17.44 -2.07 -2.43
C ASN A 91 16.37 -0.96 -2.35
N HIS A 92 15.09 -1.30 -2.52
CA HIS A 92 13.96 -0.35 -2.59
C HIS A 92 13.22 -0.17 -1.27
N ILE A 93 13.42 -1.08 -0.32
CA ILE A 93 12.60 -1.14 0.91
C ILE A 93 12.65 0.17 1.71
N ASN A 94 13.81 0.82 1.79
CA ASN A 94 13.96 2.04 2.58
C ASN A 94 13.14 3.20 2.00
N ASP A 95 13.07 3.30 0.66
CA ASP A 95 12.24 4.31 -0.01
C ASP A 95 10.75 4.00 0.16
N ASP A 96 10.37 2.73 0.16
CA ASP A 96 8.98 2.30 0.37
C ASP A 96 8.52 2.59 1.80
N VAL A 97 9.37 2.31 2.79
CA VAL A 97 9.13 2.67 4.20
C VAL A 97 9.02 4.18 4.36
N LYS A 98 9.89 4.95 3.68
CA LYS A 98 9.81 6.41 3.71
C LYS A 98 8.49 6.91 3.13
N LEU A 99 8.08 6.42 1.96
CA LEU A 99 6.79 6.73 1.36
C LEU A 99 5.66 6.50 2.37
N LEU A 100 5.63 5.32 3.00
CA LEU A 100 4.60 4.92 3.96
C LEU A 100 4.52 5.85 5.18
N LYS A 101 5.65 6.31 5.69
CA LYS A 101 5.70 7.29 6.80
C LYS A 101 5.21 8.68 6.39
N ASP A 102 5.43 9.05 5.14
CA ASP A 102 5.07 10.36 4.63
C ASP A 102 3.56 10.44 4.24
N LEU A 103 2.85 9.30 4.22
CA LEU A 103 1.42 9.28 3.90
C LEU A 103 0.58 10.00 4.97
N SER A 104 -0.23 10.96 4.52
CA SER A 104 -1.24 11.62 5.37
C SER A 104 -2.49 10.75 5.58
N THR A 105 -2.70 9.77 4.71
CA THR A 105 -3.87 8.89 4.68
C THR A 105 -3.46 7.48 5.07
N SER A 106 -4.17 6.89 6.02
CA SER A 106 -3.95 5.51 6.43
C SER A 106 -4.36 4.53 5.32
N ILE A 107 -3.49 3.56 5.03
CA ILE A 107 -3.86 2.39 4.23
C ILE A 107 -4.47 1.32 5.15
N ASP A 108 -5.25 0.41 4.57
CA ASP A 108 -5.95 -0.62 5.34
C ASP A 108 -5.06 -1.86 5.59
N CYS A 109 -4.15 -2.19 4.67
CA CYS A 109 -3.24 -3.33 4.80
C CYS A 109 -1.94 -3.13 4.02
N LEU A 110 -0.85 -3.70 4.56
CA LEU A 110 0.47 -3.74 3.94
C LEU A 110 0.77 -5.17 3.47
N PHE A 111 1.02 -5.33 2.17
CA PHE A 111 1.46 -6.59 1.59
C PHE A 111 2.99 -6.61 1.57
N VAL A 112 3.57 -7.54 2.32
CA VAL A 112 5.02 -7.76 2.40
C VAL A 112 5.37 -9.00 1.58
N PRO A 113 5.99 -8.84 0.40
CA PRO A 113 6.34 -9.99 -0.44
C PRO A 113 7.61 -10.67 0.05
N LYS A 114 7.77 -11.95 -0.33
CA LYS A 114 9.04 -12.70 -0.21
C LYS A 114 9.63 -12.67 1.22
N VAL A 115 8.77 -12.85 2.24
CA VAL A 115 9.21 -12.93 3.64
C VAL A 115 9.86 -14.29 3.87
N ASP A 116 11.16 -14.28 4.15
CA ASP A 116 11.95 -15.49 4.40
C ASP A 116 12.25 -15.68 5.89
N THR A 117 12.27 -14.60 6.67
CA THR A 117 12.62 -14.65 8.09
C THR A 117 11.70 -13.82 8.99
N VAL A 118 11.63 -14.20 10.26
CA VAL A 118 10.92 -13.42 11.28
C VAL A 118 11.59 -12.06 11.51
N ASP A 119 12.91 -11.97 11.34
CA ASP A 119 13.66 -10.73 11.57
C ASP A 119 13.36 -9.66 10.53
N GLU A 120 12.97 -10.04 9.30
CA GLU A 120 12.46 -9.09 8.30
C GLU A 120 11.16 -8.42 8.78
N MET A 121 10.27 -9.17 9.42
CA MET A 121 9.02 -8.63 9.97
C MET A 121 9.28 -7.74 11.18
N LYS A 122 10.21 -8.10 12.07
CA LYS A 122 10.63 -7.23 13.18
C LYS A 122 11.25 -5.94 12.66
N TRP A 123 12.16 -6.04 11.70
CA TRP A 123 12.82 -4.90 11.07
C TRP A 123 11.81 -3.90 10.50
N LEU A 124 10.75 -4.41 9.86
CA LEU A 124 9.68 -3.61 9.28
C LEU A 124 8.79 -2.98 10.36
N ALA A 125 8.39 -3.76 11.36
CA ALA A 125 7.58 -3.28 12.49
C ALA A 125 8.30 -2.15 13.25
N ASP A 126 9.58 -2.34 13.60
CA ASP A 126 10.39 -1.32 14.31
C ASP A 126 10.47 0.00 13.53
N ARG A 127 10.45 -0.07 12.20
CA ARG A 127 10.53 1.10 11.34
C ARG A 127 9.19 1.79 11.18
N LEU A 128 8.09 1.06 11.10
CA LEU A 128 6.77 1.66 10.90
C LEU A 128 6.15 2.19 12.21
N GLY A 129 6.63 1.73 13.37
CA GLY A 129 6.10 2.09 14.68
C GLY A 129 4.75 1.43 14.95
#